data_AF-K1SGU8-F1
#
_entry.id   AF-K1SGU8-F1
#
_cell.length_a   1.000
_cell.length_b   1.000
_cell.length_c   1.000
_cell.angle_alpha   90.00
_cell.angle_beta   90.00
_cell.angle_gamma   90.00
#
_symmetry.space_group_name_H-M   'P 1'
#
loop_
_entity.id
_entity.type
_entity.pdbx_description
1 polymer ?
#
loop_
_entity_poly.entity_id
_entity_poly.type
_entity_poly.pdbx_seq_one_letter_code
_entity_poly.pdbx_strand_id
1 'polypeptide(L)'
;MLEPVLNYRVELPEGAAPHNALLALRTLEDEDPQLHVVWNAALGEIHLQLMGEIQLEILQSVLQSRFGLEVAFGEGGILYKETISAPVEGVGHYEPLRHYAEVHLLLEPGEPGSGLQFASICRTDALDLNWQRLILTHLAERSHPGVLAGAPLTDVKITLTAGRAHIKHTEGGDFRQATYRAVRQGLRTAAARGQAVLLEPWYDFRLEVPQDCVGRAMADLQ
;
A
#
# COMPACT_ATOMS: atom_id res chain seq x y z
N MET A 1 1.13 17.89 3.46
CA MET A 1 -0.32 17.64 3.61
C MET A 1 -0.45 16.56 4.65
N LEU A 2 -1.39 16.68 5.60
CA LEU A 2 -1.64 15.61 6.57
C LEU A 2 -2.39 14.49 5.86
N GLU A 3 -1.84 13.29 5.89
CA GLU A 3 -2.50 12.07 5.41
C GLU A 3 -3.18 11.37 6.59
N PRO A 4 -4.32 10.69 6.37
CA PRO A 4 -4.91 9.79 7.35
C PRO A 4 -3.92 8.68 7.72
N VAL A 5 -3.87 8.33 9.01
CA VAL A 5 -2.95 7.29 9.52
C VAL A 5 -3.66 6.17 10.25
N LEU A 6 -4.97 6.31 10.46
CA LEU A 6 -5.79 5.33 11.14
C LEU A 6 -6.74 4.70 10.14
N ASN A 7 -6.82 3.38 10.16
CA ASN A 7 -7.73 2.58 9.37
C ASN A 7 -8.80 1.99 10.28
N TYR A 8 -10.06 2.30 9.99
CA TYR A 8 -11.20 1.85 10.77
C TYR A 8 -12.03 0.86 9.99
N ARG A 9 -12.45 -0.21 10.66
CA ARG A 9 -13.47 -1.13 10.16
C ARG A 9 -14.86 -0.53 10.39
N VAL A 10 -15.68 -0.52 9.35
CA VAL A 10 -17.11 -0.17 9.46
C VAL A 10 -17.86 -1.36 10.08
N GLU A 11 -18.61 -1.09 11.13
CA GLU A 11 -19.50 -2.03 11.77
C GLU A 11 -20.94 -1.65 11.45
N LEU A 12 -21.67 -2.60 10.88
CA LEU A 12 -23.06 -2.43 10.48
C LEU A 12 -23.96 -3.20 11.44
N PRO A 13 -25.16 -2.68 11.76
CA PRO A 13 -26.12 -3.39 12.59
C PRO A 13 -26.56 -4.69 11.92
N GLU A 14 -26.93 -5.68 12.73
CA GLU A 14 -27.38 -7.00 12.24
C GLU A 14 -28.56 -6.84 11.26
N GLY A 15 -28.43 -7.42 10.07
CA GLY A 15 -29.45 -7.36 9.01
C GLY A 15 -29.33 -6.17 8.06
N ALA A 16 -28.40 -5.23 8.28
CA ALA A 16 -28.11 -4.18 7.32
C ALA A 16 -27.37 -4.72 6.07
N ALA A 17 -27.68 -4.17 4.90
CA ALA A 17 -27.05 -4.57 3.64
C ALA A 17 -25.69 -3.88 3.45
N PRO A 18 -24.54 -4.60 3.45
CA PRO A 18 -23.22 -3.99 3.32
C PRO A 18 -23.02 -3.23 2.02
N HIS A 19 -23.72 -3.65 0.95
CA HIS A 19 -23.68 -2.98 -0.35
C HIS A 19 -24.19 -1.54 -0.29
N ASN A 20 -25.25 -1.27 0.47
CA ASN A 20 -25.81 0.08 0.59
C ASN A 20 -24.87 1.01 1.37
N ALA A 21 -24.26 0.48 2.44
CA ALA A 21 -23.25 1.21 3.20
C ALA A 21 -22.01 1.52 2.35
N LEU A 22 -21.53 0.55 1.58
CA LEU A 22 -20.40 0.75 0.67
C LEU A 22 -20.70 1.82 -0.38
N LEU A 23 -21.91 1.84 -0.95
CA LEU A 23 -22.29 2.83 -1.97
C LEU A 23 -22.37 4.26 -1.37
N ALA A 24 -22.93 4.39 -0.16
CA ALA A 24 -22.95 5.65 0.56
C ALA A 24 -21.53 6.15 0.89
N LEU A 25 -20.67 5.26 1.38
CA LEU A 25 -19.27 5.57 1.70
C LEU A 25 -18.46 5.95 0.45
N ARG A 26 -18.69 5.29 -0.70
CA ARG A 26 -18.07 5.70 -1.97
C ARG A 26 -18.52 7.09 -2.42
N THR A 27 -19.79 7.43 -2.20
CA THR A 27 -20.29 8.79 -2.48
C THR A 27 -19.57 9.83 -1.61
N LEU A 28 -19.28 9.49 -0.34
CA LEU A 28 -18.52 10.36 0.55
C LEU A 28 -17.03 10.42 0.18
N GLU A 29 -16.44 9.33 -0.29
CA GLU A 29 -15.06 9.31 -0.82
C GLU A 29 -14.91 10.17 -2.09
N ASP A 30 -15.92 10.22 -2.95
CA ASP A 30 -15.92 11.10 -4.11
C ASP A 30 -15.91 12.60 -3.70
N GLU A 31 -16.44 12.92 -2.51
CA GLU A 31 -16.45 14.27 -1.93
C GLU A 31 -15.16 14.55 -1.13
N ASP A 32 -14.67 13.56 -0.39
CA ASP A 32 -13.41 13.59 0.35
C ASP A 32 -12.55 12.34 0.02
N PRO A 33 -11.64 12.47 -0.97
CA PRO A 33 -10.78 11.37 -1.37
C PRO A 33 -9.85 10.83 -0.28
N GLN A 34 -9.68 11.55 0.84
CA GLN A 34 -8.86 11.09 1.95
C GLN A 34 -9.51 9.93 2.71
N LEU A 35 -10.83 9.71 2.58
CA LEU A 35 -11.51 8.59 3.24
C LEU A 35 -11.02 7.22 2.78
N HIS A 36 -10.46 7.11 1.57
CA HIS A 36 -9.85 5.89 1.02
C HIS A 36 -10.63 4.62 1.38
N VAL A 37 -11.85 4.51 0.85
CA VAL A 37 -12.77 3.42 1.18
C VAL A 37 -12.28 2.15 0.49
N VAL A 38 -12.08 1.08 1.26
CA VAL A 38 -11.60 -0.21 0.76
C VAL A 38 -12.59 -1.30 1.15
N TRP A 39 -13.02 -2.08 0.16
CA TRP A 39 -13.76 -3.31 0.41
C TRP A 39 -12.80 -4.49 0.50
N ASN A 40 -12.75 -5.13 1.67
CA ASN A 40 -12.00 -6.36 1.86
C ASN A 40 -12.89 -7.56 1.51
N ALA A 41 -12.78 -8.04 0.27
CA ALA A 41 -13.59 -9.17 -0.22
C ALA A 41 -13.35 -10.49 0.51
N ALA A 42 -12.19 -10.68 1.15
CA ALA A 42 -11.88 -11.92 1.88
C ALA A 42 -12.60 -11.99 3.23
N LEU A 43 -12.76 -10.85 3.90
CA LEU A 43 -13.44 -10.75 5.20
C LEU A 43 -14.90 -10.29 5.05
N GLY A 44 -15.28 -9.73 3.90
CA GLY A 44 -16.60 -9.12 3.71
C GLY A 44 -16.76 -7.82 4.49
N GLU A 45 -15.66 -7.10 4.73
CA GLU A 45 -15.62 -5.91 5.57
C GLU A 45 -15.33 -4.65 4.75
N ILE A 46 -15.84 -3.51 5.22
CA ILE A 46 -15.51 -2.18 4.69
C ILE A 46 -14.50 -1.54 5.64
N HIS A 47 -13.44 -0.97 5.07
CA HIS A 47 -12.40 -0.24 5.78
C HIS A 47 -12.30 1.18 5.20
N LEU A 48 -11.95 2.15 6.03
CA LEU A 48 -11.74 3.55 5.63
C LEU A 48 -10.60 4.17 6.45
N GLN A 49 -10.04 5.24 5.92
CA GLN A 49 -8.91 5.93 6.53
C GLN A 49 -9.36 7.28 7.11
N LEU A 50 -8.97 7.56 8.34
CA LEU A 50 -9.32 8.78 9.06
C LEU A 50 -8.14 9.30 9.87
N MET A 51 -8.24 10.57 10.28
CA MET A 51 -7.25 11.25 11.11
C MET A 51 -7.43 11.00 12.61
N GLY A 52 -8.64 10.65 13.06
CA GLY A 52 -8.92 10.46 14.49
C GLY A 52 -10.41 10.41 14.82
N GLU A 53 -10.69 10.31 16.11
CA GLU A 53 -12.03 10.02 16.66
C GLU A 53 -13.08 11.08 16.31
N ILE A 54 -12.69 12.36 16.23
CA ILE A 54 -13.62 13.44 15.86
C ILE A 54 -14.18 13.23 14.44
N GLN A 55 -13.35 12.78 13.50
CA GLN A 55 -13.83 12.51 12.15
C GLN A 55 -14.79 11.30 12.11
N LEU A 56 -14.61 10.31 13.00
CA LEU A 56 -15.56 9.20 13.13
C LEU A 56 -16.95 9.72 13.50
N GLU A 57 -17.04 10.56 14.54
CA GLU A 57 -18.32 11.09 15.03
C GLU A 57 -19.04 11.90 13.94
N ILE A 58 -18.31 12.74 13.22
CA ILE A 58 -18.84 13.52 12.10
C ILE A 58 -19.34 12.57 11.00
N LEU A 59 -18.56 11.54 10.65
CA LEU A 59 -18.92 10.61 9.60
C LEU A 59 -20.17 9.79 9.95
N GLN A 60 -20.31 9.34 11.21
CA GLN A 60 -21.53 8.69 11.69
C GLN A 60 -22.74 9.61 11.54
N SER A 61 -22.60 10.88 11.95
CA SER A 61 -23.68 11.87 11.85
C SER A 61 -24.11 12.14 10.40
N VAL A 62 -23.14 12.22 9.48
CA VAL A 62 -23.41 12.42 8.04
C VAL A 62 -24.11 11.19 7.45
N LEU A 63 -23.64 9.97 7.76
CA LEU A 63 -24.25 8.74 7.28
C LEU A 63 -25.70 8.58 7.78
N GLN A 64 -25.95 8.91 9.04
CA GLN A 64 -27.29 8.87 9.62
C GLN A 64 -28.21 9.93 9.01
N SER A 65 -27.75 11.18 8.90
CA SER A 65 -28.59 12.30 8.46
C SER A 65 -28.89 12.27 6.96
N ARG A 66 -27.90 11.90 6.12
CA ARG A 66 -28.02 11.96 4.66
C ARG A 66 -28.49 10.65 4.04
N PHE A 67 -28.08 9.51 4.60
CA PHE A 67 -28.36 8.19 4.03
C PHE A 67 -29.26 7.34 4.92
N GLY A 68 -29.61 7.81 6.13
CA GLY A 68 -30.41 7.03 7.08
C GLY A 68 -29.70 5.77 7.58
N LEU A 69 -28.36 5.74 7.48
CA LEU A 69 -27.55 4.59 7.83
C LEU A 69 -26.94 4.78 9.22
N GLU A 70 -27.33 3.89 10.13
CA GLU A 70 -26.70 3.79 11.44
C GLU A 70 -25.47 2.89 11.30
N VAL A 71 -24.29 3.45 11.54
CA VAL A 71 -23.00 2.73 11.45
C VAL A 71 -22.18 2.97 12.71
N ALA A 72 -21.43 1.96 13.10
CA ALA A 72 -20.38 2.07 14.10
C ALA A 72 -19.02 1.85 13.44
N PHE A 73 -17.95 2.13 14.18
CA PHE A 73 -16.58 1.86 13.74
C PHE A 73 -15.86 1.09 14.83
N GLY A 74 -15.15 0.03 14.44
CA GLY A 74 -14.34 -0.77 15.35
C GLY A 74 -13.04 -0.06 15.75
N GLU A 75 -12.15 -0.77 16.44
CA GLU A 75 -10.83 -0.23 16.81
C GLU A 75 -10.01 0.17 15.57
N GLY A 76 -9.42 1.36 15.61
CA GLY A 76 -8.57 1.88 14.55
C GLY A 76 -7.21 1.19 14.54
N GLY A 77 -6.81 0.68 13.37
CA GLY A 77 -5.46 0.17 13.13
C GLY A 77 -4.54 1.25 12.57
N ILE A 78 -3.25 1.20 12.90
CA ILE A 78 -2.23 2.10 12.33
C ILE A 78 -1.94 1.69 10.88
N LEU A 79 -1.93 2.68 9.97
CA LEU A 79 -1.50 2.52 8.59
C LEU A 79 0.02 2.45 8.50
N TYR A 80 0.56 1.27 8.76
CA TYR A 80 1.98 1.00 8.55
C TYR A 80 2.34 1.01 7.06
N LYS A 81 3.60 1.33 6.77
CA LYS A 81 4.25 1.09 5.49
C LYS A 81 5.43 0.14 5.71
N GLU A 82 5.95 -0.47 4.66
CA GLU A 82 7.18 -1.27 4.75
C GLU A 82 8.25 -0.70 3.80
N THR A 83 9.52 -0.85 4.16
CA THR A 83 10.67 -0.52 3.31
C THR A 83 11.80 -1.53 3.53
N ILE A 84 12.93 -1.34 2.86
CA ILE A 84 14.17 -2.11 3.05
C ILE A 84 15.29 -1.19 3.51
N SER A 85 16.27 -1.72 4.23
CA SER A 85 17.43 -0.96 4.74
C SER A 85 18.72 -1.20 3.95
N ALA A 86 18.72 -2.16 3.02
CA ALA A 86 19.88 -2.49 2.19
C ALA A 86 19.46 -3.05 0.83
N PRO A 87 20.31 -2.92 -0.21
CA PRO A 87 20.04 -3.48 -1.52
C PRO A 87 19.84 -5.00 -1.51
N VAL A 88 18.86 -5.47 -2.27
CA VAL A 88 18.57 -6.90 -2.44
C VAL A 88 18.15 -7.23 -3.87
N GLU A 89 18.61 -8.37 -4.38
CA GLU A 89 18.18 -8.90 -5.67
C GLU A 89 16.90 -9.72 -5.52
N GLY A 90 15.96 -9.48 -6.43
CA GLY A 90 14.70 -10.19 -6.58
C GLY A 90 14.65 -10.92 -7.91
N VAL A 91 14.44 -12.23 -7.90
CA VAL A 91 14.31 -13.04 -9.13
C VAL A 91 12.94 -13.68 -9.18
N GLY A 92 12.23 -13.46 -10.28
CA GLY A 92 10.91 -13.97 -10.54
C GLY A 92 10.85 -14.75 -11.84
N HIS A 93 10.31 -15.96 -11.76
CA HIS A 93 10.17 -16.86 -12.89
C HIS A 93 8.71 -17.33 -13.03
N TYR A 94 8.21 -17.39 -14.25
CA TYR A 94 6.89 -17.90 -14.60
C TYR A 94 7.00 -18.85 -15.80
N GLU A 95 6.83 -20.15 -15.57
CA GLU A 95 6.92 -21.20 -16.61
C GLU A 95 5.87 -22.32 -16.40
N PRO A 96 4.57 -22.04 -16.56
CA PRO A 96 3.59 -23.08 -16.83
C PRO A 96 3.68 -23.58 -18.28
N LEU A 97 2.90 -24.62 -18.62
CA LEU A 97 2.90 -25.22 -19.96
C LEU A 97 2.69 -24.17 -21.06
N ARG A 98 3.69 -23.99 -21.94
CA ARG A 98 3.74 -23.02 -23.05
C ARG A 98 3.80 -21.54 -22.66
N HIS A 99 4.22 -21.23 -21.43
CA HIS A 99 4.48 -19.87 -20.98
C HIS A 99 5.90 -19.75 -20.47
N TYR A 100 6.54 -18.59 -20.64
CA TYR A 100 7.87 -18.34 -20.08
C TYR A 100 8.11 -16.86 -19.88
N ALA A 101 8.53 -16.48 -18.67
CA ALA A 101 9.12 -15.16 -18.39
C ALA A 101 10.03 -15.23 -17.17
N GLU A 102 11.16 -14.53 -17.26
CA GLU A 102 12.11 -14.36 -16.17
C GLU A 102 12.41 -12.87 -15.98
N VAL A 103 12.39 -12.39 -14.74
CA VAL A 103 12.63 -10.98 -14.38
C VAL A 103 13.58 -10.92 -13.19
N HIS A 104 14.63 -10.11 -13.33
CA HIS A 104 15.61 -9.82 -12.28
C HIS A 104 15.52 -8.35 -11.91
N LEU A 105 15.28 -8.08 -10.64
CA LEU A 105 15.14 -6.75 -10.09
C LEU A 105 16.20 -6.53 -9.02
N LEU A 106 16.75 -5.32 -8.97
CA LEU A 106 17.51 -4.81 -7.85
C LEU A 106 16.61 -3.86 -7.07
N LEU A 107 16.32 -4.19 -5.81
CA LEU A 107 15.56 -3.33 -4.90
C LEU A 107 16.56 -2.62 -4.00
N GLU A 108 16.54 -1.29 -3.99
CA GLU A 108 17.44 -0.45 -3.21
C GLU A 108 16.62 0.48 -2.29
N PRO A 109 17.08 0.75 -1.06
CA PRO A 109 16.45 1.75 -0.21
C PRO A 109 16.46 3.12 -0.90
N GLY A 110 15.31 3.79 -0.88
CA GLY A 110 15.15 5.17 -1.31
C GLY A 110 15.21 6.15 -0.14
N GLU A 111 15.15 7.44 -0.45
CA GLU A 111 15.01 8.48 0.57
C GLU A 111 13.63 8.40 1.24
N PRO A 112 13.50 8.74 2.53
CA PRO A 112 12.21 8.81 3.20
C PRO A 112 11.21 9.70 2.44
N GLY A 113 10.02 9.17 2.17
CA GLY A 113 8.97 9.86 1.40
C GLY A 113 9.20 9.92 -0.12
N SER A 114 10.21 9.22 -0.65
CA SER A 114 10.46 9.14 -2.09
C SER A 114 9.48 8.24 -2.84
N GLY A 115 8.72 7.40 -2.12
CA GLY A 115 7.78 6.46 -2.70
C GLY A 115 8.49 5.35 -3.47
N LEU A 116 7.77 4.73 -4.41
CA LEU A 116 8.37 3.72 -5.29
C LEU A 116 8.92 4.38 -6.56
N GLN A 117 10.18 4.07 -6.86
CA GLN A 117 10.87 4.55 -8.05
C GLN A 117 11.23 3.37 -8.95
N PHE A 118 11.04 3.51 -10.26
CA PHE A 118 11.26 2.43 -11.21
C PHE A 118 12.28 2.83 -12.26
N ALA A 119 13.24 1.95 -12.53
CA ALA A 119 14.27 2.17 -13.54
C ALA A 119 14.57 0.88 -14.31
N SER A 120 15.17 1.00 -15.49
CA SER A 120 15.74 -0.14 -16.22
C SER A 120 17.18 0.18 -16.61
N ILE A 121 18.08 -0.74 -16.29
CA ILE A 121 19.45 -0.78 -16.83
C ILE A 121 19.64 -2.00 -17.74
N CYS A 122 18.57 -2.77 -17.97
CA CYS A 122 18.59 -3.96 -18.80
C CYS A 122 18.93 -3.59 -20.24
N ARG A 123 19.93 -4.27 -20.79
CA ARG A 123 20.36 -4.03 -22.16
C ARG A 123 19.31 -4.53 -23.14
N THR A 124 19.10 -3.80 -24.23
CA THR A 124 18.09 -4.14 -25.26
C THR A 124 18.44 -5.40 -26.06
N ASP A 125 19.69 -5.85 -26.02
CA ASP A 125 20.12 -7.13 -26.61
C ASP A 125 19.72 -8.34 -25.74
N ALA A 126 19.54 -8.15 -24.43
CA ALA A 126 19.12 -9.19 -23.50
C ALA A 126 17.59 -9.32 -23.42
N LEU A 127 16.88 -8.20 -23.48
CA LEU A 127 15.43 -8.16 -23.45
C LEU A 127 14.91 -6.98 -24.27
N ASP A 128 13.98 -7.23 -25.20
CA ASP A 128 13.39 -6.19 -26.03
C ASP A 128 12.79 -5.05 -25.19
N LEU A 129 12.94 -3.82 -25.69
CA LEU A 129 12.49 -2.61 -24.99
C LEU A 129 10.99 -2.63 -24.66
N ASN A 130 10.17 -3.28 -25.50
CA ASN A 130 8.74 -3.42 -25.26
C ASN A 130 8.46 -4.24 -23.99
N TRP A 131 9.21 -5.32 -23.75
CA TRP A 131 9.08 -6.12 -22.53
C TRP A 131 9.60 -5.38 -21.31
N GLN A 132 10.71 -4.65 -21.44
CA GLN A 132 11.21 -3.80 -20.35
C GLN A 132 10.15 -2.77 -19.92
N ARG A 133 9.53 -2.07 -20.89
CA ARG A 133 8.44 -1.13 -20.61
C ARG A 133 7.24 -1.81 -19.96
N LEU A 134 6.87 -3.00 -20.42
CA LEU A 134 5.77 -3.76 -19.84
C LEU A 134 6.04 -4.13 -18.38
N ILE A 135 7.26 -4.57 -18.05
CA ILE A 135 7.67 -4.86 -16.67
C ILE A 135 7.56 -3.60 -15.80
N LEU A 136 8.05 -2.45 -16.26
CA LEU A 136 7.96 -1.19 -15.53
C LEU A 136 6.49 -0.77 -15.31
N THR A 137 5.63 -0.95 -16.31
CA THR A 137 4.18 -0.73 -16.15
C THR A 137 3.59 -1.64 -15.08
N HIS A 138 3.96 -2.93 -15.04
CA HIS A 138 3.49 -3.84 -14.01
C HIS A 138 4.01 -3.49 -12.62
N LEU A 139 5.23 -2.95 -12.51
CA LEU A 139 5.73 -2.44 -11.23
C LEU A 139 4.92 -1.23 -10.74
N ALA A 140 4.49 -0.36 -11.64
CA ALA A 140 3.79 0.89 -11.31
C ALA A 140 2.26 0.75 -11.14
N GLU A 141 1.62 -0.25 -11.76
CA GLU A 141 0.15 -0.35 -11.78
C GLU A 141 -0.48 -0.76 -10.42
N ARG A 142 0.33 -1.17 -9.43
CA ARG A 142 -0.15 -1.74 -8.17
C ARG A 142 0.80 -1.42 -7.01
N SER A 143 0.22 -1.24 -5.82
CA SER A 143 0.97 -1.29 -4.56
C SER A 143 1.45 -2.69 -4.20
N HIS A 144 2.73 -2.80 -3.79
CA HIS A 144 3.36 -4.06 -3.45
C HIS A 144 3.22 -4.31 -1.94
N PRO A 145 2.55 -5.39 -1.51
CA PRO A 145 2.46 -5.71 -0.10
C PRO A 145 3.82 -6.21 0.41
N GLY A 146 4.24 -5.64 1.53
CA GLY A 146 5.40 -6.06 2.29
C GLY A 146 5.29 -7.48 2.83
N VAL A 147 6.36 -7.93 3.46
CA VAL A 147 6.52 -9.33 3.92
C VAL A 147 6.43 -9.46 5.43
N LEU A 148 6.50 -8.35 6.18
CA LEU A 148 6.41 -8.35 7.64
C LEU A 148 4.94 -8.34 8.09
N ALA A 149 4.22 -7.25 7.79
CA ALA A 149 2.83 -7.05 8.15
C ALA A 149 1.89 -7.10 6.93
N GLY A 150 2.45 -7.15 5.72
CA GLY A 150 1.67 -7.02 4.49
C GLY A 150 1.33 -5.57 4.17
N ALA A 151 1.94 -4.61 4.89
CA ALA A 151 1.76 -3.19 4.68
C ALA A 151 2.35 -2.75 3.33
N PRO A 152 1.82 -1.69 2.70
CA PRO A 152 2.29 -1.23 1.39
C PRO A 152 3.77 -0.84 1.42
N LEU A 153 4.52 -1.28 0.41
CA LEU A 153 5.93 -0.95 0.23
C LEU A 153 6.09 0.52 -0.20
N THR A 154 7.03 1.23 0.43
CA THR A 154 7.40 2.61 0.10
C THR A 154 8.91 2.81 0.16
N ASP A 155 9.39 3.91 -0.40
CA ASP A 155 10.78 4.38 -0.31
C ASP A 155 11.76 3.31 -0.80
N VAL A 156 11.46 2.73 -1.96
CA VAL A 156 12.30 1.70 -2.62
C VAL A 156 12.44 2.04 -4.09
N LYS A 157 13.68 2.02 -4.56
CA LYS A 157 14.00 2.05 -5.99
C LYS A 157 14.11 0.62 -6.51
N ILE A 158 13.27 0.28 -7.48
CA ILE A 158 13.24 -1.03 -8.13
C ILE A 158 13.79 -0.89 -9.55
N THR A 159 14.96 -1.46 -9.78
CA THR A 159 15.67 -1.40 -11.07
C THR A 159 15.61 -2.74 -11.78
N LEU A 160 15.10 -2.78 -13.01
CA LEU A 160 15.19 -3.94 -13.89
C LEU A 160 16.64 -4.11 -14.37
N THR A 161 17.29 -5.19 -13.95
CA THR A 161 18.70 -5.48 -14.28
C THR A 161 18.81 -6.46 -15.44
N ALA A 162 17.96 -7.49 -15.45
CA ALA A 162 17.91 -8.50 -16.50
C ALA A 162 16.51 -9.10 -16.64
N GLY A 163 16.25 -9.74 -17.77
CA GLY A 163 15.07 -10.56 -17.96
C GLY A 163 15.24 -11.48 -19.15
N ARG A 164 14.35 -12.47 -19.28
CA ARG A 164 14.34 -13.41 -20.40
C ARG A 164 12.92 -13.62 -20.90
N ALA A 165 12.79 -13.66 -22.21
CA ALA A 165 11.60 -14.04 -22.93
C ALA A 165 11.91 -15.22 -23.87
N HIS A 166 10.90 -16.02 -24.17
CA HIS A 166 10.90 -17.05 -25.18
C HIS A 166 10.03 -16.61 -26.36
N ILE A 167 10.60 -16.68 -27.57
CA ILE A 167 10.00 -16.12 -28.82
C ILE A 167 8.56 -16.57 -29.06
N LYS A 168 8.24 -17.83 -28.75
CA LYS A 168 6.91 -18.43 -29.04
C LYS A 168 5.99 -18.55 -27.84
N HIS A 169 6.53 -18.45 -26.63
CA HIS A 169 5.83 -18.86 -25.41
C HIS A 169 5.65 -17.70 -24.44
N THR A 170 6.36 -16.58 -24.63
CA THR A 170 6.14 -15.42 -23.77
C THR A 170 4.97 -14.60 -24.25
N GLU A 171 4.03 -14.39 -23.35
CA GLU A 171 2.93 -13.46 -23.51
C GLU A 171 3.04 -12.32 -22.49
N GLY A 172 2.30 -11.22 -22.71
CA GLY A 172 2.35 -10.08 -21.79
C GLY A 172 1.93 -10.40 -20.35
N GLY A 173 1.02 -11.36 -20.16
CA GLY A 173 0.61 -11.83 -18.84
C GLY A 173 1.71 -12.54 -18.05
N ASP A 174 2.69 -13.12 -18.74
CA ASP A 174 3.78 -13.87 -18.10
C ASP A 174 4.72 -12.93 -17.36
N PHE A 175 5.05 -11.79 -17.98
CA PHE A 175 5.87 -10.75 -17.35
C PHE A 175 5.20 -10.13 -16.14
N ARG A 176 3.87 -10.00 -16.13
CA ARG A 176 3.13 -9.57 -14.93
C ARG A 176 3.42 -10.52 -13.76
N GLN A 177 3.29 -11.83 -13.98
CA GLN A 177 3.50 -12.84 -12.95
C GLN A 177 4.96 -12.89 -12.50
N ALA A 178 5.91 -12.90 -13.44
CA ALA A 178 7.33 -12.91 -13.14
C ALA A 178 7.77 -11.66 -12.35
N THR A 179 7.29 -10.47 -12.74
CA THR A 179 7.58 -9.19 -12.05
C THR A 179 7.14 -9.23 -10.60
N TYR A 180 5.89 -9.63 -10.32
CA TYR A 180 5.38 -9.68 -8.95
C TYR A 180 6.12 -10.73 -8.09
N ARG A 181 6.50 -11.87 -8.70
CA ARG A 181 7.31 -12.89 -8.04
C ARG A 181 8.71 -12.35 -7.70
N ALA A 182 9.33 -11.59 -8.60
CA ALA A 182 10.64 -10.99 -8.40
C ALA A 182 10.64 -10.02 -7.21
N VAL A 183 9.68 -9.09 -7.17
CA VAL A 183 9.51 -8.18 -6.01
C VAL A 183 9.29 -8.98 -4.73
N ARG A 184 8.36 -9.94 -4.73
CA ARG A 184 8.04 -10.74 -3.54
C ARG A 184 9.24 -11.55 -3.04
N GLN A 185 10.03 -12.13 -3.95
CA GLN A 185 11.21 -12.90 -3.61
C GLN A 185 12.34 -12.00 -3.07
N GLY A 186 12.55 -10.82 -3.66
CA GLY A 186 13.50 -9.82 -3.16
C GLY A 186 13.16 -9.36 -1.74
N LEU A 187 11.89 -9.01 -1.49
CA LEU A 187 11.43 -8.62 -0.15
C LEU A 187 11.57 -9.75 0.87
N ARG A 188 11.24 -10.99 0.51
CA ARG A 188 11.45 -12.16 1.40
C ARG A 188 12.93 -12.35 1.73
N THR A 189 13.81 -12.11 0.78
CA THR A 189 15.25 -12.19 0.98
C THR A 189 15.75 -11.09 1.91
N ALA A 190 15.26 -9.85 1.75
CA ALA A 190 15.55 -8.76 2.69
C ALA A 190 15.07 -9.10 4.11
N ALA A 191 13.83 -9.59 4.27
CA ALA A 191 13.31 -9.99 5.58
C ALA A 191 14.12 -11.12 6.22
N ALA A 192 14.50 -12.14 5.45
CA ALA A 192 15.36 -13.23 5.94
C ALA A 192 16.75 -12.75 6.40
N ARG A 193 17.21 -11.60 5.88
CA ARG A 193 18.45 -10.94 6.27
C ARG A 193 18.27 -9.89 7.38
N GLY A 194 17.05 -9.71 7.90
CA GLY A 194 16.73 -8.66 8.88
C GLY A 194 16.76 -7.24 8.30
N GLN A 195 16.60 -7.12 6.97
CA GLN A 195 16.71 -5.85 6.25
C GLN A 195 15.35 -5.24 5.87
N ALA A 196 14.24 -5.97 6.05
CA ALA A 196 12.90 -5.40 5.92
C ALA A 196 12.55 -4.57 7.17
N VAL A 197 11.96 -3.40 6.96
CA VAL A 197 11.66 -2.43 8.02
C VAL A 197 10.18 -2.06 7.97
N LEU A 198 9.51 -2.12 9.11
CA LEU A 198 8.16 -1.61 9.30
C LEU A 198 8.26 -0.12 9.65
N LEU A 199 7.52 0.71 8.92
CA LEU A 199 7.44 2.14 9.13
C LEU A 199 6.09 2.47 9.74
N GLU A 200 6.13 3.22 10.83
CA GLU A 200 4.95 3.82 11.43
C GLU A 200 4.84 5.30 11.03
N PRO A 201 3.61 5.82 10.96
CA PRO A 201 3.40 7.25 10.70
C PRO A 201 3.88 8.08 11.88
N TRP A 202 4.57 9.18 11.58
CA TRP A 202 5.00 10.16 12.58
C TRP A 202 4.49 11.55 12.19
N TYR A 203 4.10 12.35 13.18
CA TYR A 203 3.61 13.71 12.96
C TYR A 203 4.55 14.74 13.59
N ASP A 204 4.91 15.73 12.79
CA ASP A 204 5.39 17.02 13.30
C ASP A 204 4.17 17.93 13.50
N PHE A 205 3.92 18.36 14.74
CA PHE A 205 2.78 19.21 15.06
C PHE A 205 3.17 20.35 15.99
N ARG A 206 2.39 21.43 15.92
CA ARG A 206 2.50 22.56 16.84
C ARG A 206 1.30 22.57 17.77
N LEU A 207 1.55 22.50 19.07
CA LEU A 207 0.54 22.63 20.10
C LEU A 207 0.48 24.07 20.61
N GLU A 208 -0.72 24.68 20.59
CA GLU A 208 -0.96 25.98 21.20
C GLU A 208 -1.82 25.80 22.45
N VAL A 209 -1.26 26.18 23.60
CA VAL A 209 -1.93 26.08 24.90
C VAL A 209 -1.70 27.37 25.70
N PRO A 210 -2.62 27.72 26.61
CA PRO A 210 -2.38 28.78 27.59
C PRO A 210 -1.10 28.50 28.41
N GLN A 211 -0.41 29.57 28.81
CA GLN A 211 0.89 29.47 29.51
C GLN A 211 0.81 28.58 30.77
N ASP A 212 -0.31 28.65 31.49
CA ASP A 212 -0.54 27.89 32.73
C ASP A 212 -0.67 26.38 32.50
N CYS A 213 -0.97 25.95 31.25
CA CYS A 213 -1.15 24.56 30.87
C CYS A 213 0.11 23.91 30.27
N VAL A 214 1.17 24.69 30.02
CA VAL A 214 2.38 24.20 29.32
C VAL A 214 3.02 23.03 30.06
N GLY A 215 3.13 23.11 31.39
CA GLY A 215 3.76 22.05 32.19
C GLY A 215 3.02 20.71 32.09
N ARG A 216 1.68 20.75 32.11
CA ARG A 216 0.84 19.55 31.95
C ARG A 216 0.92 19.00 30.52
N ALA A 217 0.85 19.87 29.53
CA ALA A 217 0.94 19.48 28.13
C ALA A 217 2.28 18.79 27.80
N MET A 218 3.39 19.27 28.35
CA MET A 218 4.70 18.63 28.17
C MET A 218 4.79 17.26 28.84
N ALA A 219 4.16 17.09 30.01
CA ALA A 219 4.17 15.81 30.73
C ALA A 219 3.32 14.74 30.03
N ASP A 220 2.22 15.13 29.37
CA ASP A 220 1.36 14.21 28.61
C ASP A 220 1.99 13.77 27.27
N LEU A 221 3.01 14.49 26.77
CA LEU A 221 3.70 14.21 25.49
C LEU A 221 5.02 13.44 25.63
N GLN A 222 5.56 13.29 26.84
CA GLN A 222 6.80 12.56 27.13
C GLN A 222 6.54 11.09 27.43
#